data_AF-A0A3B7R4B1-F1
#
_entry.id   AF-A0A3B7R4B1-F1
#
_cell.length_a   1.000
_cell.length_b   1.000
_cell.length_c   1.000
_cell.angle_alpha   90.00
_cell.angle_beta   90.00
_cell.angle_gamma   90.00
#
_symmetry.space_group_name_H-M   'P 1'
#
loop_
_entity.id
_entity.type
_entity.pdbx_description
1 polymer ?
#
loop_
_entity_poly.entity_id
_entity_poly.type
_entity_poly.pdbx_seq_one_letter_code
_entity_poly.pdbx_strand_id
1 'polypeptide(L)'
;MPELPEVETYRRFLDALVVGQRLAAVEVLDAHVLVTKEAELRAALVGATVLATQRLGKNCFLELSTGQVLVLHFGMTGDVGAYRDDHDRPRFTRVAFHLADGLRVAFIDPRKFGRIRVADSVAAYQREKHLGPDALDLSPEELTAALGRRKTLVKPALLDQRLAAGLGNWIVDEVLFQAGIHPERIAASLNAAEVSRLHAAIQLVLRTAIEHEASYQRFPLSFIIHAREWDAYPVPQSDDYKRCPADQSTIVKKYVGGRATYFCPVCQKET
;
A
#
# COMPACT_ATOMS: atom_id res chain seq x y z
N MET A 1 4.48 3.63 6.22
CA MET A 1 4.18 3.99 4.82
C MET A 1 3.08 3.05 4.40
N PRO A 2 1.85 3.55 4.21
CA PRO A 2 0.78 2.72 3.68
C PRO A 2 1.21 2.07 2.36
N GLU A 3 1.19 0.74 2.33
CA GLU A 3 1.38 -0.07 1.14
C GLU A 3 0.01 -0.61 0.70
N LEU A 4 -0.04 -1.61 -0.17
CA LEU A 4 -1.31 -2.13 -0.66
C LEU A 4 -2.29 -2.54 0.46
N PRO A 5 -1.87 -3.33 1.49
CA PRO A 5 -2.80 -3.82 2.51
C PRO A 5 -3.41 -2.69 3.35
N GLU A 6 -2.61 -1.70 3.75
CA GLU A 6 -3.11 -0.55 4.52
C GLU A 6 -4.09 0.27 3.68
N VAL A 7 -3.79 0.49 2.39
CA VAL A 7 -4.71 1.21 1.49
C VAL A 7 -6.01 0.42 1.28
N GLU A 8 -5.97 -0.91 1.25
CA GLU A 8 -7.19 -1.74 1.18
C GLU A 8 -8.03 -1.60 2.46
N THR A 9 -7.41 -1.56 3.65
CA THR A 9 -8.12 -1.27 4.90
C THR A 9 -8.77 0.12 4.84
N TYR A 10 -8.05 1.14 4.37
CA TYR A 10 -8.61 2.49 4.22
C TYR A 10 -9.74 2.53 3.20
N ARG A 11 -9.61 1.80 2.08
CA ARG A 11 -10.66 1.68 1.07
C ARG A 11 -11.92 1.08 1.68
N ARG A 12 -11.82 -0.03 2.42
CA ARG A 12 -12.97 -0.68 3.09
C ARG A 12 -13.63 0.24 4.12
N PHE A 13 -12.83 0.97 4.89
CA PHE A 13 -13.34 1.98 5.82
C PHE A 13 -14.12 3.08 5.09
N LEU A 14 -13.55 3.62 4.01
CA LEU A 14 -14.23 4.63 3.20
C LEU A 14 -15.50 4.06 2.56
N ASP A 15 -15.42 2.88 1.95
CA ASP A 15 -16.53 2.20 1.27
C ASP A 15 -17.77 2.13 2.15
N ALA A 16 -17.59 1.69 3.40
CA ALA A 16 -18.66 1.57 4.39
C ALA A 16 -19.31 2.91 4.78
N LEU A 17 -18.61 4.03 4.61
CA LEU A 17 -19.06 5.35 5.05
C LEU A 17 -19.57 6.23 3.92
N VAL A 18 -18.95 6.17 2.74
CA VAL A 18 -19.17 7.17 1.69
C VAL A 18 -19.99 6.65 0.52
N VAL A 19 -20.03 5.34 0.26
CA VAL A 19 -20.77 4.81 -0.89
C VAL A 19 -22.27 5.08 -0.72
N GLY A 20 -22.90 5.60 -1.78
CA GLY A 20 -24.28 6.07 -1.79
C GLY A 20 -24.49 7.45 -1.14
N GLN A 21 -23.47 8.03 -0.50
CA GLN A 21 -23.57 9.35 0.12
C GLN A 21 -23.24 10.46 -0.87
N ARG A 22 -23.96 11.57 -0.73
CA ARG A 22 -23.69 12.81 -1.46
C ARG A 22 -22.68 13.65 -0.69
N LEU A 23 -21.64 14.12 -1.38
CA LEU A 23 -20.66 15.06 -0.86
C LEU A 23 -21.27 16.46 -0.80
N ALA A 24 -21.61 16.93 0.39
CA ALA A 24 -22.22 18.24 0.61
C ALA A 24 -21.20 19.38 0.50
N ALA A 25 -19.98 19.16 1.01
CA ALA A 25 -18.89 20.13 0.93
C ALA A 25 -17.53 19.44 0.98
N VAL A 26 -16.48 20.19 0.60
CA VAL A 26 -15.10 19.82 0.87
C VAL A 26 -14.42 20.99 1.58
N GLU A 27 -13.71 20.71 2.66
CA GLU A 27 -12.96 21.67 3.44
C GLU A 27 -11.48 21.37 3.27
N VAL A 28 -10.73 22.31 2.67
CA VAL A 28 -9.29 22.18 2.46
C VAL A 28 -8.59 23.01 3.53
N LEU A 29 -7.97 22.32 4.49
CA LEU A 29 -7.21 22.94 5.58
C LEU A 29 -5.74 23.16 5.18
N ASP A 30 -5.23 22.35 4.25
CA ASP A 30 -3.87 22.48 3.74
C ASP A 30 -3.81 22.06 2.27
N ALA A 31 -3.66 23.04 1.37
CA ALA A 31 -3.61 22.79 -0.06
C ALA A 31 -2.33 22.06 -0.51
N HIS A 32 -1.31 21.88 0.34
CA HIS A 32 -0.07 21.19 -0.03
C HIS A 32 -0.29 19.72 -0.43
N VAL A 33 -1.34 19.09 0.08
CA VAL A 33 -1.69 17.71 -0.30
C VAL A 33 -2.48 17.64 -1.62
N LEU A 34 -2.90 18.77 -2.18
CA LEU A 34 -3.63 18.79 -3.44
C LEU A 34 -2.68 18.81 -4.64
N VAL A 35 -2.94 17.95 -5.62
CA VAL A 35 -2.31 18.02 -6.95
C VAL A 35 -3.23 18.72 -7.95
N THR A 36 -4.54 18.47 -7.86
CA THR A 36 -5.57 19.21 -8.59
C THR A 36 -5.82 20.55 -7.92
N LYS A 37 -6.14 21.61 -8.70
CA LYS A 37 -6.48 22.91 -8.11
C LYS A 37 -7.73 22.79 -7.24
N GLU A 38 -7.78 23.53 -6.15
CA GLU A 38 -8.92 23.47 -5.22
C GLU A 38 -10.27 23.76 -5.90
N ALA A 39 -10.33 24.71 -6.82
CA ALA A 39 -11.55 25.02 -7.58
C ALA A 39 -12.04 23.83 -8.41
N GLU A 40 -11.12 23.11 -9.08
CA GLU A 40 -11.42 21.92 -9.87
C GLU A 40 -11.86 20.76 -8.95
N LEU A 41 -11.20 20.59 -7.79
CA LEU A 41 -11.60 19.62 -6.78
C LEU A 41 -13.02 19.87 -6.28
N ARG A 42 -13.34 21.12 -5.93
CA ARG A 42 -14.69 21.52 -5.46
C ARG A 42 -15.74 21.26 -6.54
N ALA A 43 -15.45 21.61 -7.79
CA ALA A 43 -16.36 21.41 -8.91
C ALA A 43 -16.66 19.92 -9.16
N ALA A 44 -15.68 19.04 -8.98
CA ALA A 44 -15.87 17.60 -9.15
C ALA A 44 -16.62 16.95 -7.98
N LEU A 45 -16.42 17.44 -6.75
CA LEU A 45 -16.90 16.78 -5.53
C LEU A 45 -18.23 17.33 -5.02
N VAL A 46 -18.44 18.64 -4.98
CA VAL A 46 -19.60 19.22 -4.30
C VAL A 46 -20.88 18.88 -5.05
N GLY A 47 -21.79 18.20 -4.36
CA GLY A 47 -23.05 17.69 -4.91
C GLY A 47 -22.94 16.32 -5.58
N ALA A 48 -21.74 15.79 -5.81
CA ALA A 48 -21.55 14.46 -6.37
C ALA A 48 -21.88 13.36 -5.35
N THR A 49 -22.41 12.24 -5.83
CA THR A 49 -22.61 11.03 -5.02
C THR A 49 -21.44 10.08 -5.25
N VAL A 50 -20.92 9.47 -4.18
CA VAL A 50 -19.91 8.41 -4.34
C VAL A 50 -20.61 7.11 -4.70
N LEU A 51 -20.30 6.55 -5.86
CA LEU A 51 -20.95 5.38 -6.41
C LEU A 51 -20.30 4.07 -5.96
N ALA A 52 -18.97 4.06 -5.86
CA ALA A 52 -18.18 2.90 -5.48
C ALA A 52 -16.79 3.35 -5.02
N THR A 53 -16.06 2.44 -4.37
CA THR A 53 -14.63 2.61 -4.12
C THR A 53 -13.82 1.54 -4.85
N GLN A 54 -12.63 1.92 -5.31
CA GLN A 54 -11.66 0.99 -5.89
C GLN A 54 -10.27 1.21 -5.29
N ARG A 55 -9.36 0.27 -5.52
CA ARG A 55 -7.94 0.39 -5.19
C ARG A 55 -7.10 -0.12 -6.36
N LEU A 56 -6.02 0.59 -6.66
CA LEU A 56 -4.97 0.14 -7.56
C LEU A 56 -3.60 0.43 -6.93
N GLY A 57 -2.89 -0.63 -6.60
CA GLY A 57 -1.69 -0.58 -5.77
C GLY A 57 -1.92 0.18 -4.47
N LYS A 58 -1.21 1.31 -4.32
CA LYS A 58 -1.24 2.18 -3.13
C LYS A 58 -2.16 3.41 -3.28
N ASN A 59 -3.06 3.38 -4.25
CA ASN A 59 -4.00 4.46 -4.52
C ASN A 59 -5.42 3.96 -4.24
N CYS A 60 -6.18 4.74 -3.48
CA CYS A 60 -7.62 4.55 -3.27
C CYS A 60 -8.40 5.50 -4.17
N PHE A 61 -9.51 5.02 -4.71
CA PHE A 61 -10.36 5.76 -5.64
C PHE A 61 -11.79 5.79 -5.12
N LEU A 62 -12.44 6.95 -5.22
CA LEU A 62 -13.88 7.09 -5.00
C LEU A 62 -14.49 7.47 -6.36
N GLU A 63 -15.35 6.61 -6.89
CA GLU A 63 -16.07 6.87 -8.12
C GLU A 63 -17.21 7.85 -7.86
N LEU A 64 -17.30 8.90 -8.67
CA LEU A 64 -18.26 9.98 -8.48
C LEU A 64 -19.36 9.88 -9.53
N SER A 65 -20.58 10.30 -9.17
CA SER A 65 -21.71 10.39 -10.09
C SER A 65 -21.50 11.35 -11.27
N THR A 66 -20.44 12.16 -11.24
CA THR A 66 -19.99 13.03 -12.34
C THR A 66 -19.24 12.27 -13.44
N GLY A 67 -18.94 10.99 -13.23
CA GLY A 67 -18.13 10.16 -14.13
C GLY A 67 -16.63 10.25 -13.88
N GLN A 68 -16.19 11.13 -12.98
CA GLN A 68 -14.78 11.25 -12.56
C GLN A 68 -14.48 10.41 -11.32
N VAL A 69 -13.21 10.29 -10.95
CA VAL A 69 -12.76 9.66 -9.70
C VAL A 69 -11.95 10.61 -8.84
N LEU A 70 -12.19 10.59 -7.53
CA LEU A 70 -11.29 11.16 -6.54
C LEU A 70 -10.20 10.14 -6.23
N VAL A 71 -8.94 10.54 -6.39
CA VAL A 71 -7.77 9.71 -6.11
C VAL A 71 -7.12 10.16 -4.79
N LEU A 72 -6.93 9.22 -3.88
CA LEU A 72 -6.26 9.39 -2.60
C LEU A 72 -4.99 8.53 -2.57
N HIS A 73 -3.84 9.16 -2.41
CA HIS A 73 -2.56 8.51 -2.14
C HIS A 73 -2.06 8.94 -0.77
N PHE A 74 -1.78 8.01 0.13
CA PHE A 74 -1.55 8.31 1.55
C PHE A 74 -0.09 8.62 1.90
N GLY A 75 0.82 8.54 0.92
CA GLY A 75 2.23 8.89 1.15
C GLY A 75 2.86 7.99 2.21
N MET A 76 3.49 8.58 3.24
CA MET A 76 4.23 7.83 4.26
C MET A 76 3.45 7.60 5.56
N THR A 77 2.57 8.53 5.91
CA THR A 77 1.88 8.61 7.21
C THR A 77 0.43 9.05 7.06
N GLY A 78 -0.09 9.02 5.84
CA GLY A 78 -1.48 9.36 5.59
C GLY A 78 -2.41 8.28 6.14
N ASP A 79 -3.59 8.72 6.53
CA ASP A 79 -4.63 7.91 7.15
C ASP A 79 -6.01 8.52 6.84
N VAL A 80 -7.05 7.80 7.18
CA VAL A 80 -8.45 8.23 7.07
C VAL A 80 -9.14 8.15 8.42
N GLY A 81 -10.02 9.10 8.68
CA GLY A 81 -10.86 9.09 9.89
C GLY A 81 -12.25 9.63 9.59
N ALA A 82 -13.16 9.48 10.53
CA ALA A 82 -14.51 10.02 10.42
C ALA A 82 -14.93 10.66 11.74
N TYR A 83 -15.68 11.76 11.66
CA TYR A 83 -16.15 12.54 12.81
C TYR A 83 -17.43 13.30 12.45
N ARG A 84 -18.19 13.72 13.46
CA ARG A 84 -19.40 14.56 13.27
C ARG A 84 -19.22 15.95 13.86
N ASP A 85 -18.69 16.03 15.07
CA ASP A 85 -18.44 17.28 15.78
C ASP A 85 -17.02 17.80 15.52
N ASP A 86 -16.85 19.10 15.29
CA ASP A 86 -15.54 19.68 14.97
C ASP A 86 -14.52 19.54 16.10
N HIS A 87 -14.99 19.41 17.34
CA HIS A 87 -14.16 19.08 18.49
C HIS A 87 -13.45 17.72 18.34
N ASP A 88 -14.10 16.76 17.66
CA ASP A 88 -13.60 15.40 17.48
C ASP A 88 -12.78 15.24 16.18
N ARG A 89 -12.52 16.35 15.48
CA ARG A 89 -11.73 16.36 14.25
C ARG A 89 -10.35 15.76 14.52
N PRO A 90 -9.96 14.70 13.80
CA PRO A 90 -8.64 14.09 13.98
C PRO A 90 -7.51 15.11 13.78
N ARG A 91 -6.53 15.05 14.67
CA ARG A 91 -5.32 15.87 14.54
C ARG A 91 -4.65 15.59 13.20
N PHE A 92 -4.14 16.64 12.56
CA PHE A 92 -3.51 16.59 11.24
C PHE A 92 -4.45 16.28 10.05
N THR A 93 -5.76 16.45 10.23
CA THR A 93 -6.69 16.56 9.09
C THR A 93 -6.20 17.66 8.13
N ARG A 94 -6.05 17.32 6.84
CA ARG A 94 -5.63 18.25 5.77
C ARG A 94 -6.77 18.59 4.83
N VAL A 95 -7.65 17.63 4.59
CA VAL A 95 -8.89 17.81 3.83
C VAL A 95 -9.99 17.06 4.53
N ALA A 96 -11.18 17.65 4.65
CA ALA A 96 -12.37 16.99 5.15
C ALA A 96 -13.46 16.96 4.06
N PHE A 97 -14.02 15.78 3.81
CA PHE A 97 -15.14 15.56 2.91
C PHE A 97 -16.42 15.50 3.75
N HIS A 98 -17.31 16.47 3.57
CA HIS A 98 -18.54 16.56 4.35
C HIS A 98 -19.64 15.83 3.58
N LEU A 99 -20.23 14.81 4.20
CA LEU A 99 -21.35 14.03 3.64
C LEU A 99 -22.68 14.70 3.99
N ALA A 100 -23.70 14.45 3.17
CA ALA A 100 -25.03 15.05 3.33
C ALA A 100 -25.75 14.62 4.63
N ASP A 101 -25.40 13.48 5.21
CA ASP A 101 -25.93 12.99 6.49
C ASP A 101 -25.26 13.62 7.72
N GLY A 102 -24.33 14.57 7.50
CA GLY A 102 -23.58 15.26 8.55
C GLY A 102 -22.30 14.55 9.01
N LEU A 103 -21.96 13.38 8.48
CA LEU A 103 -20.65 12.75 8.73
C LEU A 103 -19.56 13.49 7.94
N ARG A 104 -18.38 13.66 8.54
CA ARG A 104 -17.19 14.20 7.87
C ARG A 104 -16.10 13.14 7.82
N VAL A 105 -15.52 12.95 6.64
CA VAL A 105 -14.37 12.06 6.44
C VAL A 105 -13.10 12.88 6.36
N ALA A 106 -12.15 12.63 7.26
CA ALA A 106 -10.85 13.29 7.31
C ALA A 106 -9.81 12.55 6.47
N PHE A 107 -9.11 13.27 5.59
CA PHE A 107 -7.80 12.88 5.09
C PHE A 107 -6.73 13.40 6.04
N ILE A 108 -6.14 12.50 6.81
CA ILE A 108 -5.17 12.80 7.86
C ILE A 108 -3.77 12.63 7.28
N ASP A 109 -2.90 13.62 7.43
CA ASP A 109 -1.51 13.47 6.98
C ASP A 109 -0.54 14.36 7.78
N PRO A 110 0.12 13.81 8.80
CA PRO A 110 1.09 14.55 9.61
C PRO A 110 2.25 15.11 8.80
N ARG A 111 2.75 14.36 7.80
CA ARG A 111 3.97 14.70 7.03
C ARG A 111 3.70 15.37 5.68
N LYS A 112 2.43 15.48 5.27
CA LYS A 112 1.98 16.14 4.03
C LYS A 112 2.57 15.52 2.75
N PHE A 113 2.83 14.21 2.78
CA PHE A 113 3.31 13.44 1.61
C PHE A 113 2.20 12.76 0.83
N GLY A 114 1.01 12.71 1.41
CA GLY A 114 -0.21 12.29 0.75
C GLY A 114 -0.60 13.27 -0.35
N ARG A 115 -1.32 12.74 -1.35
CA ARG A 115 -1.74 13.46 -2.54
C ARG A 115 -3.20 13.16 -2.83
N ILE A 116 -3.96 14.23 -3.06
CA ILE A 116 -5.37 14.19 -3.43
C ILE A 116 -5.51 14.84 -4.81
N ARG A 117 -6.25 14.19 -5.70
CA ARG A 117 -6.55 14.74 -7.02
C ARG A 117 -7.82 14.17 -7.60
N VAL A 118 -8.30 14.81 -8.66
CA VAL A 118 -9.34 14.27 -9.53
C VAL A 118 -8.66 13.65 -10.76
N ALA A 119 -9.25 12.58 -11.28
CA ALA A 119 -8.88 11.98 -12.56
C ALA A 119 -10.16 11.53 -13.30
N ASP A 120 -10.04 11.30 -14.61
CA ASP A 120 -11.20 10.93 -15.43
C ASP A 120 -11.70 9.52 -15.11
N SER A 121 -10.80 8.58 -14.79
CA SER A 121 -11.13 7.21 -14.38
C SER A 121 -9.91 6.55 -13.75
N VAL A 122 -10.11 5.40 -13.08
CA VAL A 122 -9.01 4.56 -12.58
C VAL A 122 -8.06 4.16 -13.72
N ALA A 123 -8.59 3.74 -14.87
CA ALA A 123 -7.80 3.34 -16.03
C ALA A 123 -7.01 4.50 -16.66
N ALA A 124 -7.59 5.70 -16.72
CA ALA A 124 -6.87 6.89 -17.18
C ALA A 124 -5.70 7.23 -16.24
N TYR A 125 -5.94 7.17 -14.92
CA TYR A 125 -4.91 7.39 -13.92
C TYR A 125 -3.80 6.34 -13.98
N GLN A 126 -4.15 5.06 -14.13
CA GLN A 126 -3.18 3.96 -14.28
C GLN A 126 -2.24 4.20 -15.45
N ARG A 127 -2.78 4.58 -16.62
CA ARG A 127 -1.97 4.92 -17.81
C ARG A 127 -1.09 6.13 -17.58
N GLU A 128 -1.64 7.21 -17.01
CA GLU A 128 -0.90 8.45 -16.73
C GLU A 128 0.29 8.20 -15.79
N LYS A 129 0.10 7.37 -14.76
CA LYS A 129 1.14 7.04 -13.78
C LYS A 129 2.01 5.85 -14.17
N HIS A 130 1.76 5.26 -15.34
CA HIS A 130 2.41 4.04 -15.81
C HIS A 130 2.37 2.90 -14.79
N LEU A 131 1.30 2.79 -13.99
CA LEU A 131 1.19 1.74 -12.98
C LEU A 131 1.00 0.39 -13.68
N GLY A 132 1.71 -0.63 -13.18
CA GLY A 132 1.53 -2.01 -13.60
C GLY A 132 0.17 -2.57 -13.17
N PRO A 133 -0.05 -3.88 -13.38
CA PRO A 133 -1.20 -4.57 -12.79
C PRO A 133 -1.17 -4.45 -11.26
N ASP A 134 -2.35 -4.57 -10.65
CA ASP A 134 -2.46 -4.66 -9.21
C ASP A 134 -1.75 -5.92 -8.71
N ALA A 135 -0.97 -5.81 -7.64
CA ALA A 135 -0.21 -6.97 -7.15
C ALA A 135 -1.08 -8.13 -6.66
N LEU A 136 -2.35 -7.90 -6.30
CA LEU A 136 -3.30 -8.98 -6.01
C LEU A 136 -3.81 -9.71 -7.27
N ASP A 137 -3.86 -9.02 -8.40
CA ASP A 137 -4.40 -9.54 -9.67
C ASP A 137 -3.30 -9.97 -10.64
N LEU A 138 -2.04 -9.67 -10.33
CA LEU A 138 -0.86 -10.03 -11.10
C LEU A 138 -0.79 -11.55 -11.35
N SER A 139 -0.66 -11.98 -12.59
CA SER A 139 -0.50 -13.39 -12.95
C SER A 139 0.95 -13.87 -12.91
N PRO A 140 1.20 -15.19 -12.79
CA PRO A 140 2.55 -15.75 -12.93
C PRO A 140 3.22 -15.40 -14.28
N GLU A 141 2.43 -15.37 -15.36
CA GLU A 141 2.92 -15.07 -16.71
C GLU A 141 3.34 -13.60 -16.82
N GLU A 142 2.53 -12.69 -16.30
CA GLU A 142 2.84 -11.26 -16.23
C GLU A 142 4.11 -11.00 -15.40
N LEU A 143 4.23 -11.66 -14.24
CA LEU A 143 5.41 -11.55 -13.39
C LEU A 143 6.66 -12.09 -14.10
N THR A 144 6.56 -13.24 -14.77
CA THR A 144 7.66 -13.83 -15.55
C THR A 144 8.12 -12.89 -16.65
N ALA A 145 7.18 -12.38 -17.46
CA ALA A 145 7.48 -11.46 -18.55
C ALA A 145 8.12 -10.16 -18.03
N ALA A 146 7.66 -9.65 -16.90
CA ALA A 146 8.19 -8.44 -16.31
C ALA A 146 9.61 -8.63 -15.74
N LEU A 147 9.89 -9.74 -15.04
CA LEU A 147 11.21 -9.97 -14.44
C LEU A 147 12.26 -10.43 -15.45
N GLY A 148 11.89 -11.24 -16.44
CA GLY A 148 12.83 -11.89 -17.37
C GLY A 148 13.70 -10.95 -18.21
N ARG A 149 13.34 -9.66 -18.32
CA ARG A 149 14.11 -8.64 -19.07
C ARG A 149 14.93 -7.70 -18.18
N ARG A 150 14.79 -7.80 -16.84
CA ARG A 150 15.36 -6.83 -15.89
C ARG A 150 16.72 -7.30 -15.37
N LYS A 151 17.77 -6.54 -15.72
CA LYS A 151 19.13 -6.74 -15.20
C LYS A 151 19.37 -6.11 -13.83
N THR A 152 18.35 -5.49 -13.24
CA THR A 152 18.40 -4.94 -11.89
C THR A 152 18.24 -6.04 -10.86
N LEU A 153 18.62 -5.75 -9.62
CA LEU A 153 18.35 -6.62 -8.46
C LEU A 153 16.83 -6.83 -8.29
N VAL A 154 16.44 -8.00 -7.79
CA VAL A 154 15.02 -8.41 -7.67
C VAL A 154 14.24 -7.51 -6.71
N LYS A 155 14.80 -7.11 -5.57
CA LYS A 155 14.10 -6.22 -4.63
C LYS A 155 13.74 -4.86 -5.26
N PRO A 156 14.70 -4.10 -5.83
CA PRO A 156 14.39 -2.88 -6.58
C PRO A 156 13.39 -3.09 -7.72
N ALA A 157 13.45 -4.23 -8.43
CA ALA A 157 12.50 -4.54 -9.49
C ALA A 157 11.06 -4.68 -8.96
N LEU A 158 10.87 -5.37 -7.83
CA LEU A 158 9.55 -5.54 -7.20
C LEU A 158 9.01 -4.24 -6.57
N LEU A 159 9.89 -3.30 -6.19
CA LEU A 159 9.49 -1.97 -5.71
C LEU A 159 9.05 -1.03 -6.84
N ASP A 160 9.37 -1.35 -8.10
CA ASP A 160 8.92 -0.58 -9.27
C ASP A 160 7.42 -0.76 -9.47
N GLN A 161 6.64 0.30 -9.20
CA GLN A 161 5.18 0.26 -9.31
C GLN A 161 4.69 0.05 -10.75
N ARG A 162 5.57 0.17 -11.75
CA ARG A 162 5.28 -0.18 -13.15
C ARG A 162 5.30 -1.69 -13.41
N LEU A 163 5.94 -2.47 -12.51
CA LEU A 163 5.97 -3.93 -12.58
C LEU A 163 4.75 -4.52 -11.88
N ALA A 164 4.56 -4.17 -10.60
CA ALA A 164 3.44 -4.61 -9.79
C ALA A 164 3.06 -3.46 -8.85
N ALA A 165 1.89 -2.89 -9.06
CA ALA A 165 1.41 -1.78 -8.24
C ALA A 165 1.01 -2.31 -6.86
N GLY A 166 1.54 -1.70 -5.79
CA GLY A 166 1.15 -2.04 -4.42
C GLY A 166 2.26 -2.60 -3.54
N LEU A 167 3.26 -3.26 -4.14
CA LEU A 167 4.40 -3.76 -3.38
C LEU A 167 5.24 -2.60 -2.84
N GLY A 168 5.61 -2.65 -1.57
CA GLY A 168 6.57 -1.71 -0.99
C GLY A 168 7.62 -2.41 -0.14
N ASN A 169 8.25 -1.64 0.74
CA ASN A 169 9.56 -2.02 1.26
C ASN A 169 9.48 -3.21 2.21
N TRP A 170 8.47 -3.27 3.07
CA TRP A 170 8.35 -4.39 3.99
C TRP A 170 7.77 -5.61 3.28
N ILE A 171 6.77 -5.40 2.40
CA ILE A 171 6.13 -6.49 1.65
C ILE A 171 7.17 -7.22 0.81
N VAL A 172 8.03 -6.48 0.10
CA VAL A 172 9.05 -7.11 -0.76
C VAL A 172 10.06 -7.91 0.06
N ASP A 173 10.43 -7.48 1.26
CA ASP A 173 11.33 -8.27 2.12
C ASP A 173 10.67 -9.58 2.55
N GLU A 174 9.42 -9.49 3.01
CA GLU A 174 8.65 -10.65 3.44
C GLU A 174 8.42 -11.62 2.27
N VAL A 175 8.00 -11.11 1.12
CA VAL A 175 7.79 -11.90 -0.11
C VAL A 175 9.06 -12.63 -0.52
N LEU A 176 10.21 -11.95 -0.51
CA LEU A 176 11.48 -12.57 -0.90
C LEU A 176 11.93 -13.62 0.12
N PHE A 177 11.65 -13.41 1.41
CA PHE A 177 11.89 -14.41 2.45
C PHE A 177 11.03 -15.65 2.25
N GLN A 178 9.70 -15.48 2.10
CA GLN A 178 8.77 -16.60 1.87
C GLN A 178 9.08 -17.36 0.57
N ALA A 179 9.64 -16.67 -0.45
CA ALA A 179 10.07 -17.30 -1.70
C ALA A 179 11.47 -17.96 -1.64
N GLY A 180 12.24 -17.70 -0.57
CA GLY A 180 13.64 -18.15 -0.44
C GLY A 180 14.60 -17.48 -1.43
N ILE A 181 14.33 -16.24 -1.85
CA ILE A 181 15.12 -15.53 -2.87
C ILE A 181 15.91 -14.40 -2.21
N HIS A 182 17.22 -14.35 -2.46
CA HIS A 182 18.06 -13.28 -1.94
C HIS A 182 17.74 -11.92 -2.60
N PRO A 183 17.61 -10.82 -1.83
CA PRO A 183 17.16 -9.53 -2.35
C PRO A 183 18.07 -8.90 -3.41
N GLU A 184 19.33 -9.34 -3.48
CA GLU A 184 20.32 -8.88 -4.47
C GLU A 184 20.51 -9.84 -5.65
N ARG A 185 19.71 -10.91 -5.75
CA ARG A 185 19.68 -11.70 -6.99
C ARG A 185 19.24 -10.82 -8.15
N ILE A 186 19.81 -11.03 -9.33
CA ILE A 186 19.37 -10.34 -10.55
C ILE A 186 17.98 -10.84 -10.93
N ALA A 187 17.03 -9.94 -11.19
CA ALA A 187 15.63 -10.30 -11.49
C ALA A 187 15.52 -11.27 -12.68
N ALA A 188 16.26 -11.01 -13.76
CA ALA A 188 16.30 -11.89 -14.95
C ALA A 188 17.03 -13.23 -14.73
N SER A 189 17.68 -13.44 -13.57
CA SER A 189 18.32 -14.73 -13.23
C SER A 189 17.36 -15.74 -12.60
N LEU A 190 16.14 -15.32 -12.26
CA LEU A 190 15.16 -16.21 -11.65
C LEU A 190 14.62 -17.21 -12.68
N ASN A 191 14.65 -18.50 -12.34
CA ASN A 191 14.05 -19.54 -13.17
C ASN A 191 12.52 -19.62 -12.95
N ALA A 192 11.84 -20.40 -13.79
CA ALA A 192 10.38 -20.52 -13.75
C ALA A 192 9.83 -20.99 -12.38
N ALA A 193 10.54 -21.91 -11.70
CA ALA A 193 10.13 -22.39 -10.38
C ALA A 193 10.32 -21.32 -9.30
N GLU A 194 11.41 -20.53 -9.38
CA GLU A 194 11.62 -19.36 -8.50
C GLU A 194 10.54 -18.30 -8.71
N VAL A 195 10.18 -17.99 -9.96
CA VAL A 195 9.11 -17.01 -10.27
C VAL A 195 7.75 -17.50 -9.78
N SER A 196 7.46 -18.80 -9.93
CA SER A 196 6.23 -19.40 -9.41
C SER A 196 6.14 -19.29 -7.88
N ARG A 197 7.23 -19.60 -7.15
CA ARG A 197 7.29 -19.40 -5.68
C ARG A 197 7.16 -17.93 -5.30
N LEU A 198 7.80 -17.03 -6.06
CA LEU A 198 7.72 -15.60 -5.83
C LEU A 198 6.28 -15.08 -5.98
N HIS A 199 5.57 -15.51 -7.03
CA HIS A 199 4.16 -15.17 -7.23
C HIS A 199 3.29 -15.67 -6.07
N ALA A 200 3.45 -16.94 -5.68
CA ALA A 200 2.72 -17.52 -4.55
C ALA A 200 3.01 -16.75 -3.24
N ALA A 201 4.26 -16.36 -3.00
CA ALA A 201 4.65 -15.55 -1.85
C ALA A 201 4.03 -14.14 -1.88
N ILE A 202 3.96 -13.47 -3.04
CA ILE A 202 3.25 -12.19 -3.21
C ILE A 202 1.80 -12.33 -2.75
N GLN A 203 1.09 -13.35 -3.26
CA GLN A 203 -0.30 -13.59 -2.94
C GLN A 203 -0.50 -13.92 -1.45
N LEU A 204 0.36 -14.78 -0.89
CA LEU A 204 0.33 -15.13 0.53
C LEU A 204 0.47 -13.90 1.42
N VAL A 205 1.53 -13.10 1.21
CA VAL A 205 1.85 -11.95 2.07
C VAL A 205 0.77 -10.88 1.97
N LEU A 206 0.32 -10.55 0.76
CA LEU A 206 -0.71 -9.52 0.58
C LEU A 206 -2.05 -9.94 1.20
N ARG A 207 -2.49 -11.18 0.99
CA ARG A 207 -3.76 -11.66 1.55
C ARG A 207 -3.72 -11.75 3.07
N THR A 208 -2.63 -12.28 3.63
CA THR A 208 -2.42 -12.32 5.09
C THR A 208 -2.45 -10.92 5.68
N ALA A 209 -1.77 -9.97 5.03
CA ALA A 209 -1.73 -8.59 5.50
C ALA A 209 -3.09 -7.90 5.45
N ILE A 210 -3.89 -8.16 4.42
CA ILE A 210 -5.27 -7.63 4.32
C ILE A 210 -6.19 -8.29 5.35
N GLU A 211 -6.07 -9.60 5.56
CA GLU A 211 -6.86 -10.35 6.53
C GLU A 211 -6.65 -9.83 7.96
N HIS A 212 -5.40 -9.48 8.31
CA HIS A 212 -5.06 -8.91 9.59
C HIS A 212 -5.09 -7.37 9.62
N GLU A 213 -5.66 -6.72 8.60
CA GLU A 213 -5.77 -5.26 8.48
C GLU A 213 -4.43 -4.52 8.69
N ALA A 214 -3.32 -5.12 8.27
CA ALA A 214 -1.96 -4.65 8.49
C ALA A 214 -1.57 -4.45 9.97
N SER A 215 -2.26 -5.11 10.90
CA SER A 215 -1.85 -5.19 12.30
C SER A 215 -0.71 -6.19 12.44
N TYR A 216 0.53 -5.72 12.31
CA TYR A 216 1.72 -6.58 12.15
C TYR A 216 1.94 -7.54 13.34
N GLN A 217 1.55 -7.15 14.56
CA GLN A 217 1.60 -8.02 15.74
C GLN A 217 0.79 -9.31 15.61
N ARG A 218 -0.25 -9.28 14.76
CA ARG A 218 -1.16 -10.42 14.54
C ARG A 218 -0.70 -11.33 13.41
N PHE A 219 0.36 -10.96 12.69
CA PHE A 219 0.86 -11.76 11.58
C PHE A 219 1.46 -13.07 12.10
N PRO A 220 1.44 -14.14 11.27
CA PRO A 220 2.02 -15.43 11.65
C PRO A 220 3.47 -15.30 12.14
N LEU A 221 3.87 -16.14 13.09
CA LEU A 221 5.26 -16.18 13.58
C LEU A 221 6.26 -16.63 12.50
N SER A 222 5.77 -17.23 11.42
CA SER A 222 6.58 -17.57 10.24
C SER A 222 6.96 -16.36 9.38
N PHE A 223 6.45 -15.16 9.68
CA PHE A 223 6.79 -13.93 8.95
C PHE A 223 7.97 -13.23 9.61
N ILE A 224 8.85 -12.63 8.80
CA ILE A 224 10.03 -11.90 9.29
C ILE A 224 9.77 -10.42 9.57
N ILE A 225 8.56 -9.91 9.29
CA ILE A 225 8.16 -8.53 9.63
C ILE A 225 8.40 -8.19 11.10
N HIS A 226 8.31 -9.18 11.99
CA HIS A 226 8.55 -9.01 13.44
C HIS A 226 9.96 -8.49 13.74
N ALA A 227 10.96 -8.81 12.90
CA ALA A 227 12.31 -8.29 13.01
C ALA A 227 12.44 -6.76 12.74
N ARG A 228 11.36 -6.11 12.27
CA ARG A 228 11.32 -4.66 12.00
C ARG A 228 10.95 -3.80 13.21
N GLU A 229 10.44 -4.40 14.29
CA GLU A 229 10.17 -3.71 15.57
C GLU A 229 9.22 -2.50 15.44
N TRP A 230 8.30 -2.53 14.47
CA TRP A 230 7.37 -1.42 14.24
C TRP A 230 6.19 -1.41 15.20
N ASP A 231 5.85 -2.58 15.71
CA ASP A 231 4.82 -2.77 16.71
C ASP A 231 5.41 -3.56 17.89
N ALA A 232 4.86 -3.39 19.09
CA ALA A 232 5.26 -4.17 20.25
C ALA A 232 5.09 -5.66 19.93
N TYR A 233 6.20 -6.40 19.87
CA TYR A 233 6.19 -7.83 19.61
C TYR A 233 5.33 -8.53 20.68
N PRO A 234 4.45 -9.49 20.33
CA PRO A 234 3.54 -10.15 21.27
C PRO A 234 4.24 -10.92 22.41
N VAL A 235 5.58 -11.06 22.40
CA VAL A 235 6.33 -11.72 23.47
C VAL A 235 7.44 -10.79 24.01
N PRO A 236 7.18 -10.01 25.08
CA PRO A 236 8.09 -8.99 25.61
C PRO A 236 9.41 -9.48 26.22
N GLN A 237 9.74 -10.78 26.15
CA GLN A 237 10.77 -11.39 27.00
C GLN A 237 11.92 -12.08 26.24
N SER A 238 11.91 -12.12 24.90
CA SER A 238 13.05 -12.65 24.14
C SER A 238 13.29 -11.90 22.83
N ASP A 239 14.55 -11.86 22.39
CA ASP A 239 15.00 -11.38 21.07
C ASP A 239 14.69 -12.39 19.94
N ASP A 240 13.81 -13.37 20.17
CA ASP A 240 13.53 -14.45 19.21
C ASP A 240 12.90 -13.93 17.92
N TYR A 241 12.22 -12.78 17.97
CA TYR A 241 11.68 -12.10 16.78
C TYR A 241 12.75 -11.61 15.81
N LYS A 242 14.02 -11.55 16.24
CA LYS A 242 15.18 -11.23 15.38
C LYS A 242 15.78 -12.49 14.74
N ARG A 243 15.29 -13.68 15.09
CA ARG A 243 15.72 -14.95 14.51
C ARG A 243 14.81 -15.38 13.38
N CYS A 244 15.39 -16.05 12.40
CA CYS A 244 14.69 -16.64 11.29
C CYS A 244 13.75 -17.74 11.82
N PRO A 245 12.44 -17.69 11.48
CA PRO A 245 11.50 -18.69 11.97
C PRO A 245 11.74 -20.08 11.38
N ALA A 246 12.48 -20.20 10.28
CA ALA A 246 12.77 -21.47 9.61
C ALA A 246 14.06 -22.16 10.12
N ASP A 247 15.11 -21.40 10.44
CA ASP A 247 16.44 -21.96 10.77
C ASP A 247 17.12 -21.37 12.01
N GLN A 248 16.46 -20.44 12.71
CA GLN A 248 16.94 -19.79 13.93
C GLN A 248 18.20 -18.91 13.77
N SER A 249 18.71 -18.73 12.55
CA SER A 249 19.79 -17.76 12.28
C SER A 249 19.30 -16.32 12.42
N THR A 250 20.20 -15.38 12.68
CA THR A 250 19.81 -13.97 12.86
C THR A 250 19.34 -13.34 11.53
N ILE A 251 18.20 -12.67 11.55
CA ILE A 251 17.74 -11.83 10.44
C ILE A 251 18.68 -10.64 10.29
N VAL A 252 19.21 -10.45 9.08
CA VAL A 252 20.18 -9.40 8.78
C VAL A 252 19.47 -8.20 8.17
N LYS A 253 19.85 -7.00 8.62
CA LYS A 253 19.44 -5.73 8.03
C LYS A 253 20.57 -5.16 7.18
N LYS A 254 20.31 -4.94 5.89
CA LYS A 254 21.21 -4.23 4.96
C LYS A 254 20.47 -3.18 4.12
N TYR A 255 21.19 -2.45 3.28
CA TYR A 255 20.60 -1.51 2.32
C TYR A 255 20.75 -2.02 0.90
N VAL A 256 19.62 -2.33 0.25
CA VAL A 256 19.58 -2.74 -1.16
C VAL A 256 18.81 -1.67 -1.93
N GLY A 257 19.41 -1.09 -2.97
CA GLY A 257 18.80 0.01 -3.73
C GLY A 257 18.44 1.23 -2.86
N GLY A 258 19.22 1.51 -1.81
CA GLY A 258 18.98 2.61 -0.88
C GLY A 258 17.78 2.41 0.05
N ARG A 259 17.33 1.17 0.27
CA ARG A 259 16.22 0.82 1.16
C ARG A 259 16.65 -0.21 2.21
N ALA A 260 16.26 0.01 3.47
CA ALA A 260 16.48 -0.96 4.53
C ALA A 260 15.77 -2.29 4.18
N THR A 261 16.54 -3.36 4.22
CA THR A 261 16.23 -4.69 3.70
C THR A 261 16.52 -5.72 4.76
N TYR A 262 15.51 -6.49 5.14
CA TYR A 262 15.58 -7.56 6.12
C TYR A 262 15.49 -8.90 5.39
N PHE A 263 16.41 -9.82 5.69
CA PHE A 263 16.48 -11.13 5.04
C PHE A 263 17.22 -12.15 5.93
N CYS A 264 17.01 -13.44 5.68
CA CYS A 264 17.76 -14.51 6.31
C CYS A 264 18.91 -14.97 5.39
N PRO A 265 20.19 -14.91 5.82
CA PRO A 265 21.32 -15.28 4.96
C PRO A 265 21.43 -16.78 4.69
N VAL A 266 20.78 -17.62 5.50
CA VAL A 266 20.79 -19.08 5.35
C VAL A 266 19.66 -19.55 4.43
N CYS A 267 18.44 -19.05 4.63
CA CYS A 267 17.28 -19.36 3.78
C CYS A 267 17.34 -18.71 2.39
N GLN A 268 17.95 -17.52 2.27
CA GLN A 268 17.99 -16.75 1.03
C GLN A 268 19.44 -16.63 0.53
N LYS A 269 19.87 -17.58 -0.30
CA LYS A 269 21.25 -17.64 -0.81
C LYS A 269 21.47 -16.71 -2.00
N GLU A 270 22.67 -16.14 -2.10
CA GLU A 270 23.08 -15.24 -3.19
C GLU A 270 23.17 -15.92 -4.56
N THR A 271 23.25 -17.25 -4.58
CA THR A 271 23.28 -18.11 -5.77
C THR A 271 22.04 -18.98 -5.82
#